data_AF-A0A284R8P8-F1
#
_entry.id   AF-A0A284R8P8-F1
#
_cell.length_a   1.000
_cell.length_b   1.000
_cell.length_c   1.000
_cell.angle_alpha   90.00
_cell.angle_beta   90.00
_cell.angle_gamma   90.00
#
_symmetry.space_group_name_H-M   'P 1'
#
loop_
_entity.id
_entity.type
_entity.pdbx_description
1 polymer ?
#
loop_
_entity_poly.entity_id
_entity_poly.type
_entity_poly.pdbx_seq_one_letter_code
_entity_poly.pdbx_strand_id
1 'polypeptide(L)'
;MAVNSVSDDVVQYVSNAPVQAGVTPEEYRDTLRAHCKDHWDWSPIVNFAHEYFSHLGLAMYNPSGRVVPAESSDESPHFQSVKEIEAILERFGTPGHSGQKEKIKLAHERDGEKCLVTNLLFETPGPLQVGTIVVPAELAHICPTKLTNHENPFVYQAFWDDAEFTKRFETLVNSPENCLLLSHYPHRDLDQMGWAIEAIENVDQDTWDYYFVKFGRLSFPSEPANRTRIKFGVEGGPFKSAIPMPSPFLCNLRLAITKVMRLSGAAEVVESWKDDYNDGPKAISGVLGHPYTDMVAMGRLDAQLGSSIYS
;
A
#
# COMPACT_ATOMS: atom_id res chain seq x y z
N MET A 1 -0.35 -3.26 -36.99
CA MET A 1 -1.17 -2.10 -36.64
C MET A 1 -2.63 -2.48 -36.82
N ALA A 2 -3.28 -2.95 -35.75
CA ALA A 2 -4.72 -3.17 -35.78
C ALA A 2 -5.39 -1.85 -35.38
N VAL A 3 -6.27 -1.35 -36.24
CA VAL A 3 -7.01 -0.11 -36.00
C VAL A 3 -8.05 -0.42 -34.94
N ASN A 4 -7.88 0.12 -33.73
CA ASN A 4 -8.91 0.14 -32.69
C ASN A 4 -10.00 1.13 -33.11
N SER A 5 -10.82 0.78 -34.10
CA SER A 5 -12.06 1.49 -34.37
C SER A 5 -13.15 0.92 -33.47
N VAL A 6 -13.74 1.79 -32.64
CA VAL A 6 -15.02 1.50 -31.99
C VAL A 6 -16.02 1.14 -33.08
N SER A 7 -16.68 -0.02 -32.98
CA SER A 7 -17.69 -0.44 -33.96
C SER A 7 -18.74 0.66 -34.13
N ASP A 8 -19.14 0.93 -35.38
CA ASP A 8 -20.20 1.89 -35.71
C ASP A 8 -21.49 1.57 -34.93
N ASP A 9 -21.72 0.30 -34.58
CA ASP A 9 -22.85 -0.15 -33.77
C ASP A 9 -22.82 0.43 -32.33
N VAL A 10 -21.64 0.58 -31.73
CA VAL A 10 -21.46 1.16 -30.39
C VAL A 10 -21.67 2.66 -30.43
N VAL A 11 -21.17 3.32 -31.48
CA VAL A 11 -21.41 4.76 -31.71
C VAL A 11 -22.91 4.99 -31.90
N GLN A 12 -23.59 4.14 -32.66
CA GLN A 12 -25.03 4.25 -32.91
C GLN A 12 -25.87 3.94 -31.66
N TYR A 13 -25.47 2.96 -30.83
CA TYR A 13 -26.15 2.63 -29.57
C TYR A 13 -26.03 3.75 -28.53
N VAL A 14 -24.82 4.31 -28.35
CA VAL A 14 -24.58 5.43 -27.42
C VAL A 14 -25.25 6.72 -27.90
N SER A 15 -25.27 6.96 -29.22
CA SER A 15 -25.90 8.15 -29.81
C SER A 15 -27.44 8.14 -29.71
N ASN A 16 -28.06 6.96 -29.54
CA ASN A 16 -29.51 6.80 -29.41
C ASN A 16 -30.01 6.80 -27.96
N ALA A 17 -29.12 6.92 -26.97
CA ALA A 17 -29.47 6.98 -25.54
C ALA A 17 -30.52 8.06 -25.17
N PRO A 18 -30.60 9.25 -25.81
CA PRO A 18 -31.64 10.24 -25.49
C PRO A 18 -33.05 9.84 -25.94
N VAL A 19 -33.19 8.82 -26.80
CA VAL A 19 -34.49 8.41 -27.40
C VAL A 19 -35.10 7.21 -26.65
N GLN A 20 -34.34 6.54 -25.77
CA GLN A 20 -34.82 5.43 -24.95
C GLN A 20 -35.45 5.93 -23.65
N ALA A 21 -36.54 6.71 -23.78
CA ALA A 21 -37.39 7.10 -22.67
C ALA A 21 -38.12 5.86 -22.11
N GLY A 22 -37.45 5.11 -21.25
CA GLY A 22 -38.02 3.91 -20.63
C GLY A 22 -37.01 2.90 -20.10
N VAL A 23 -35.72 3.04 -20.40
CA VAL A 23 -34.69 2.11 -19.90
C VAL A 23 -34.15 2.60 -18.57
N THR A 24 -34.31 1.81 -17.52
CA THR A 24 -33.71 2.09 -16.21
C THR A 24 -32.19 1.96 -16.26
N PRO A 25 -31.43 2.65 -15.40
CA PRO A 25 -29.97 2.51 -15.31
C PRO A 25 -29.52 1.04 -15.14
N GLU A 26 -30.32 0.23 -14.45
CA GLU A 26 -30.10 -1.20 -14.25
C GLU A 26 -30.27 -1.99 -15.55
N GLU A 27 -31.35 -1.76 -16.30
CA GLU A 27 -31.57 -2.40 -17.61
C GLU A 27 -30.50 -1.98 -18.63
N TYR A 28 -30.07 -0.73 -18.61
CA TYR A 28 -28.98 -0.26 -19.45
C TYR A 28 -27.66 -0.97 -19.11
N ARG A 29 -27.29 -1.04 -17.82
CA ARG A 29 -26.11 -1.77 -17.34
C ARG A 29 -26.16 -3.24 -17.76
N ASP A 30 -27.29 -3.89 -17.55
CA ASP A 30 -27.44 -5.34 -17.80
C ASP A 30 -27.40 -5.65 -19.30
N THR A 31 -27.97 -4.77 -20.14
CA THR A 31 -27.87 -4.86 -21.61
C THR A 31 -26.45 -4.65 -22.10
N LEU A 32 -25.74 -3.64 -21.58
CA LEU A 32 -24.33 -3.39 -21.90
C LEU A 32 -23.46 -4.57 -21.47
N ARG A 33 -23.73 -5.15 -20.30
CA ARG A 33 -23.02 -6.33 -19.79
C ARG A 33 -23.24 -7.56 -20.67
N ALA A 34 -24.47 -7.81 -21.10
CA ALA A 34 -24.81 -8.92 -22.01
C ALA A 34 -24.12 -8.74 -23.37
N HIS A 35 -24.20 -7.53 -23.96
CA HIS A 35 -23.57 -7.22 -25.24
C HIS A 35 -22.04 -7.37 -25.16
N CYS A 36 -21.42 -6.79 -24.14
CA CYS A 36 -19.97 -6.91 -23.90
C CYS A 36 -19.53 -8.36 -23.68
N LYS A 37 -20.35 -9.20 -23.02
CA LYS A 37 -20.04 -10.61 -22.78
C LYS A 37 -20.07 -11.43 -24.07
N ASP A 38 -20.98 -11.11 -24.98
CA ASP A 38 -21.19 -11.89 -26.21
C ASP A 38 -20.30 -11.43 -27.37
N HIS A 39 -19.80 -10.18 -27.36
CA HIS A 39 -19.15 -9.55 -28.52
C HIS A 39 -17.70 -9.12 -28.28
N TRP A 40 -17.20 -9.17 -27.05
CA TRP A 40 -15.85 -8.76 -26.73
C TRP A 40 -15.09 -9.88 -26.02
N ASP A 41 -13.96 -10.29 -26.59
CA ASP A 41 -13.01 -11.10 -25.85
C ASP A 41 -12.31 -10.22 -24.82
N TRP A 42 -12.79 -10.25 -23.58
CA TRP A 42 -12.18 -9.52 -22.46
C TRP A 42 -10.89 -10.16 -21.96
N SER A 43 -10.56 -11.37 -22.41
CA SER A 43 -9.40 -12.13 -21.93
C SER A 43 -8.11 -11.33 -22.00
N PRO A 44 -7.78 -10.54 -23.05
CA PRO A 44 -6.55 -9.75 -23.07
C PRO A 44 -6.50 -8.66 -21.99
N ILE A 45 -7.61 -7.97 -21.73
CA ILE A 45 -7.68 -6.91 -20.70
C ILE A 45 -7.66 -7.53 -19.30
N VAL A 46 -8.39 -8.62 -19.11
CA VAL A 46 -8.43 -9.36 -17.85
C VAL A 46 -7.07 -9.98 -17.56
N ASN A 47 -6.41 -10.59 -18.55
CA ASN A 47 -5.08 -11.17 -18.40
C ASN A 47 -4.04 -10.08 -18.14
N PHE A 48 -4.09 -8.97 -18.87
CA PHE A 48 -3.20 -7.84 -18.60
C PHE A 48 -3.39 -7.30 -17.19
N ALA A 49 -4.64 -7.06 -16.76
CA ALA A 49 -4.93 -6.60 -15.40
C ALA A 49 -4.48 -7.64 -14.37
N HIS A 50 -4.74 -8.93 -14.61
CA HIS A 50 -4.32 -10.02 -13.74
C HIS A 50 -2.82 -10.07 -13.59
N GLU A 51 -2.08 -10.08 -14.70
CA GLU A 51 -0.63 -10.18 -14.74
C GLU A 51 0.01 -8.94 -14.09
N TYR A 52 -0.44 -7.74 -14.48
CA TYR A 52 0.01 -6.47 -13.91
C TYR A 52 -0.24 -6.36 -12.41
N PHE A 53 -1.47 -6.63 -11.96
CA PHE A 53 -1.83 -6.49 -10.54
C PHE A 53 -1.30 -7.63 -9.69
N SER A 54 -1.01 -8.80 -10.25
CA SER A 54 -0.39 -9.89 -9.49
C SER A 54 1.11 -9.65 -9.34
N HIS A 55 1.79 -9.18 -10.39
CA HIS A 55 3.19 -8.77 -10.30
C HIS A 55 3.40 -7.65 -9.28
N LEU A 56 2.59 -6.59 -9.39
CA LEU A 56 2.62 -5.49 -8.45
C LEU A 56 2.10 -5.90 -7.07
N GLY A 57 1.02 -6.67 -7.00
CA GLY A 57 0.42 -7.14 -5.75
C GLY A 57 1.38 -7.97 -4.92
N LEU A 58 2.10 -8.92 -5.52
CA LEU A 58 3.13 -9.71 -4.85
C LEU A 58 4.31 -8.83 -4.39
N ALA A 59 4.72 -7.86 -5.20
CA ALA A 59 5.75 -6.90 -4.80
C ALA A 59 5.28 -5.96 -3.66
N MET A 60 3.98 -5.76 -3.52
CA MET A 60 3.35 -4.96 -2.48
C MET A 60 3.19 -5.78 -1.16
N TYR A 61 3.28 -7.11 -1.20
CA TYR A 61 3.44 -7.94 0.01
C TYR A 61 4.84 -7.80 0.59
N ASN A 62 4.94 -7.54 1.89
CA ASN A 62 6.21 -7.46 2.60
C ASN A 62 6.27 -8.46 3.76
N PRO A 63 6.46 -9.77 3.50
CA PRO A 63 6.45 -10.79 4.54
C PRO A 63 7.76 -10.86 5.34
N SER A 64 8.76 -10.04 4.98
CA SER A 64 10.07 -9.94 5.63
C SER A 64 9.95 -9.32 7.03
N GLY A 65 9.25 -10.00 7.94
CA GLY A 65 9.01 -9.62 9.33
C GLY A 65 10.20 -9.86 10.26
N ARG A 66 11.44 -9.72 9.78
CA ARG A 66 12.63 -9.71 10.65
C ARG A 66 13.56 -8.58 10.27
N VAL A 67 13.09 -7.35 10.46
CA VAL A 67 14.03 -6.27 10.76
C VAL A 67 14.19 -6.28 12.28
N VAL A 68 15.40 -6.64 12.72
CA VAL A 68 15.83 -6.55 14.12
C VAL A 68 15.44 -5.15 14.62
N PRO A 69 14.83 -5.00 15.81
CA PRO A 69 14.55 -3.69 16.36
C PRO A 69 15.86 -2.92 16.35
N ALA A 70 15.90 -1.77 15.69
CA ALA A 70 17.07 -0.92 15.74
C ALA A 70 17.35 -0.64 17.21
N GLU A 71 18.53 -1.03 17.71
CA GLU A 71 18.94 -0.75 19.08
C GLU A 71 18.73 0.75 19.34
N SER A 72 17.83 1.03 20.29
CA SER A 72 17.54 2.38 20.77
C SER A 72 18.79 2.90 21.48
N SER A 73 19.66 3.57 20.74
CA SER A 73 20.68 4.43 21.34
C SER A 73 19.98 5.64 21.96
N ASP A 74 20.57 6.13 23.07
CA ASP A 74 20.22 7.23 23.99
C ASP A 74 19.92 8.62 23.36
N GLU A 75 19.48 8.70 22.11
CA GLU A 75 19.13 9.96 21.46
C GLU A 75 17.72 10.41 21.87
N SER A 76 17.60 11.69 22.22
CA SER A 76 16.32 12.32 22.49
C SER A 76 15.37 12.11 21.30
N PRO A 77 14.11 11.71 21.53
CA PRO A 77 13.13 11.53 20.46
C PRO A 77 12.76 12.84 19.75
N HIS A 78 13.19 13.99 20.27
CA HIS A 78 12.85 15.31 19.76
C HIS A 78 13.98 15.94 18.97
N PHE A 79 13.60 16.69 17.93
CA PHE A 79 14.51 17.57 17.22
C PHE A 79 14.81 18.82 18.05
N GLN A 80 16.00 19.39 17.87
CA GLN A 80 16.39 20.63 18.54
C GLN A 80 16.04 21.87 17.69
N SER A 81 15.87 21.70 16.38
CA SER A 81 15.54 22.79 15.46
C SER A 81 14.94 22.30 14.15
N VAL A 82 14.24 23.20 13.44
CA VAL A 82 13.77 22.98 12.06
C VAL A 82 14.93 22.68 11.10
N LYS A 83 16.09 23.33 11.30
CA LYS A 83 17.29 23.11 10.45
C LYS A 83 17.81 21.66 10.52
N GLU A 84 17.65 21.01 11.67
CA GLU A 84 18.01 19.60 11.83
C GLU A 84 17.10 18.71 10.96
N ILE A 85 15.80 19.01 10.93
CA ILE A 85 14.81 18.32 10.10
C ILE A 85 15.12 18.54 8.61
N GLU A 86 15.32 19.79 8.19
CA GLU A 86 15.64 20.14 6.80
C GLU A 86 16.90 19.39 6.31
N ALA A 87 17.97 19.38 7.11
CA ALA A 87 19.22 18.69 6.77
C ALA A 87 19.07 17.17 6.67
N ILE A 88 18.13 16.57 7.40
CA ILE A 88 17.80 15.14 7.29
C ILE A 88 16.94 14.89 6.05
N LEU A 89 15.95 15.73 5.79
CA LEU A 89 15.08 15.62 4.61
C LEU A 89 15.87 15.71 3.30
N GLU A 90 16.87 16.59 3.22
CA GLU A 90 17.77 16.71 2.07
C GLU A 90 18.53 15.40 1.76
N ARG A 91 18.83 14.58 2.78
CA ARG A 91 19.57 13.31 2.59
C ARG A 91 18.71 12.23 1.96
N PHE A 92 17.39 12.23 2.15
CA PHE A 92 16.51 11.26 1.48
C PHE A 92 16.41 11.48 -0.04
N GLY A 93 16.82 12.66 -0.54
CA GLY A 93 17.00 12.92 -1.96
C GLY A 93 18.25 12.31 -2.57
N THR A 94 19.13 11.68 -1.76
CA THR A 94 20.36 11.05 -2.24
C THR A 94 20.23 9.52 -2.32
N PRO A 95 20.56 8.90 -3.48
CA PRO A 95 20.50 7.45 -3.63
C PRO A 95 21.38 6.72 -2.59
N GLY A 96 20.82 5.69 -1.94
CA GLY A 96 21.55 4.80 -1.02
C GLY A 96 21.45 5.15 0.48
N HIS A 97 20.74 6.22 0.87
CA HIS A 97 20.54 6.54 2.29
C HIS A 97 19.27 5.88 2.86
N SER A 98 19.42 4.78 3.61
CA SER A 98 18.34 4.12 4.35
C SER A 98 18.37 4.52 5.84
N GLY A 99 18.11 5.79 6.13
CA GLY A 99 18.08 6.33 7.50
C GLY A 99 16.86 5.86 8.30
N GLN A 100 16.84 4.60 8.74
CA GLN A 100 15.70 4.04 9.50
C GLN A 100 15.50 4.78 10.83
N LYS A 101 16.58 5.13 11.53
CA LYS A 101 16.53 5.88 12.80
C LYS A 101 15.97 7.28 12.58
N GLU A 102 16.45 7.96 11.55
CA GLU A 102 15.98 9.29 11.16
C GLU A 102 14.50 9.28 10.79
N LYS A 103 14.04 8.27 10.03
CA LYS A 103 12.61 8.09 9.70
C LYS A 103 11.76 7.85 10.94
N ILE A 104 12.22 7.04 11.90
CA ILE A 104 11.53 6.83 13.17
C ILE A 104 11.42 8.15 13.94
N LYS A 105 12.52 8.90 14.06
CA LYS A 105 12.54 10.20 14.75
C LYS A 105 11.60 11.20 14.08
N LEU A 106 11.63 11.30 12.74
CA LEU A 106 10.73 12.16 11.97
C LEU A 106 9.26 11.77 12.15
N ALA A 107 8.93 10.48 12.09
CA ALA A 107 7.55 10.03 12.25
C ALA A 107 7.04 10.23 13.68
N HIS A 108 7.89 10.07 14.70
CA HIS A 108 7.57 10.44 16.09
C HIS A 108 7.29 11.94 16.23
N GLU A 109 8.18 12.78 15.71
CA GLU A 109 7.98 14.23 15.75
C GLU A 109 6.72 14.64 14.97
N ARG A 110 6.40 13.97 13.86
CA ARG A 110 5.21 14.26 13.06
C ARG A 110 3.91 13.85 13.77
N ASP A 111 3.83 12.60 14.22
CA ASP A 111 2.55 11.98 14.59
C ASP A 111 2.37 11.77 16.10
N GLY A 112 3.45 11.88 16.88
CA GLY A 112 3.45 11.75 18.33
C GLY A 112 3.89 10.38 18.84
N GLU A 113 3.43 10.03 20.04
CA GLU A 113 3.94 8.90 20.83
C GLU A 113 2.99 7.70 20.85
N LYS A 114 1.92 7.69 20.05
CA LYS A 114 0.93 6.60 20.05
C LYS A 114 0.83 5.91 18.71
N CYS A 115 0.60 4.60 18.75
CA CYS A 115 0.22 3.84 17.57
C CYS A 115 -1.15 4.30 17.06
N LEU A 116 -1.21 4.72 15.80
CA LEU A 116 -2.42 5.22 15.13
C LEU A 116 -3.55 4.17 15.03
N VAL A 117 -3.26 2.87 15.14
CA VAL A 117 -4.27 1.80 15.07
C VAL A 117 -4.69 1.30 16.45
N THR A 118 -3.79 1.19 17.43
CA THR A 118 -4.15 0.63 18.75
C THR A 118 -4.28 1.67 19.85
N ASN A 119 -3.87 2.92 19.57
CA ASN A 119 -3.78 4.02 20.53
C ASN A 119 -2.87 3.72 21.75
N LEU A 120 -2.04 2.67 21.66
CA LEU A 120 -1.05 2.32 22.67
C LEU A 120 0.15 3.25 22.57
N LEU A 121 0.72 3.60 23.71
CA LEU A 121 1.93 4.42 23.78
C LEU A 121 3.14 3.63 23.30
N PHE A 122 4.00 4.29 22.57
CA PHE A 122 5.30 3.76 22.20
C PHE A 122 6.27 3.82 23.37
N GLU A 123 7.20 2.87 23.43
CA GLU A 123 8.31 2.89 24.36
C GLU A 123 9.21 4.11 24.09
N THR A 124 9.29 5.03 25.05
CA THR A 124 10.17 6.20 25.01
C THR A 124 11.23 6.13 26.11
N PRO A 125 12.46 6.63 25.90
CA PRO A 125 13.46 6.71 26.96
C PRO A 125 12.96 7.58 28.12
N GLY A 126 12.77 6.98 29.30
CA GLY A 126 12.33 7.70 30.51
C GLY A 126 11.66 6.80 31.56
N PRO A 127 11.40 7.33 32.77
CA PRO A 127 10.69 6.58 33.80
C PRO A 127 9.24 6.31 33.38
N LEU A 128 8.93 5.04 33.09
CA LEU A 128 7.56 4.61 32.84
C LEU A 128 6.72 4.79 34.11
N GLN A 129 5.56 5.42 33.97
CA GLN A 129 4.60 5.49 35.08
C GLN A 129 3.98 4.11 35.32
N VAL A 130 3.88 3.72 36.59
CA VAL A 130 3.30 2.44 37.02
C VAL A 130 1.88 2.30 36.44
N GLY A 131 1.62 1.19 35.74
CA GLY A 131 0.33 0.90 35.11
C GLY A 131 0.20 1.33 33.64
N THR A 132 1.24 1.95 33.06
CA THR A 132 1.26 2.30 31.63
C THR A 132 1.64 1.09 30.78
N ILE A 133 0.79 0.73 29.82
CA ILE A 133 1.11 -0.28 28.81
C ILE A 133 1.79 0.43 27.64
N VAL A 134 3.04 0.07 27.38
CA VAL A 134 3.83 0.57 26.26
C VAL A 134 4.13 -0.55 25.27
N VAL A 135 4.41 -0.19 24.03
CA VAL A 135 4.77 -1.11 22.94
C VAL A 135 5.95 -0.57 22.13
N PRO A 136 6.79 -1.42 21.54
CA PRO A 136 7.83 -0.96 20.62
C PRO A 136 7.23 -0.22 19.42
N ALA A 137 7.87 0.88 19.02
CA ALA A 137 7.56 1.57 17.77
C ALA A 137 8.25 0.86 16.60
N GLU A 138 7.47 0.40 15.63
CA GLU A 138 7.98 -0.15 14.38
C GLU A 138 7.74 0.83 13.23
N LEU A 139 8.79 1.08 12.45
CA LEU A 139 8.69 1.84 11.23
C LEU A 139 8.02 1.00 10.15
N ALA A 140 6.82 1.39 9.76
CA ALA A 140 6.08 0.78 8.68
C ALA A 140 6.16 1.66 7.43
N HIS A 141 6.49 1.05 6.29
CA HIS A 141 6.37 1.73 5.01
C HIS A 141 4.96 1.52 4.43
N ILE A 142 4.32 2.57 3.90
CA ILE A 142 2.99 2.47 3.27
C ILE A 142 3.08 1.59 2.01
N CYS A 143 4.09 1.85 1.18
CA CYS A 143 4.50 1.03 0.07
C CYS A 143 5.88 0.42 0.37
N PRO A 144 6.11 -0.89 0.19
CA PRO A 144 7.41 -1.50 0.47
C PRO A 144 8.55 -0.85 -0.32
N THR A 145 9.69 -0.63 0.34
CA THR A 145 10.88 -0.04 -0.31
C THR A 145 11.43 -0.92 -1.43
N LYS A 146 11.18 -2.23 -1.41
CA LYS A 146 11.58 -3.13 -2.50
C LYS A 146 10.92 -2.82 -3.85
N LEU A 147 9.88 -1.98 -3.89
CA LEU A 147 9.32 -1.47 -5.15
C LEU A 147 10.31 -0.59 -5.93
N THR A 148 11.39 -0.13 -5.30
CA THR A 148 12.48 0.59 -5.97
C THR A 148 13.59 -0.35 -6.48
N ASN A 149 13.43 -1.67 -6.34
CA ASN A 149 14.42 -2.62 -6.82
C ASN A 149 14.32 -2.82 -8.33
N HIS A 150 15.21 -2.18 -9.08
CA HIS A 150 15.35 -2.32 -10.53
C HIS A 150 15.68 -3.73 -11.00
N GLU A 151 16.19 -4.59 -10.11
CA GLU A 151 16.47 -5.98 -10.43
C GLU A 151 15.22 -6.87 -10.35
N ASN A 152 14.07 -6.33 -9.89
CA ASN A 152 12.80 -7.04 -9.92
C ASN A 152 12.07 -6.76 -11.25
N PRO A 153 12.14 -7.68 -12.25
CA PRO A 153 11.59 -7.45 -13.57
C PRO A 153 10.06 -7.30 -13.57
N PHE A 154 9.37 -7.86 -12.57
CA PHE A 154 7.91 -7.78 -12.46
C PHE A 154 7.43 -6.43 -11.99
N VAL A 155 8.19 -5.81 -11.08
CA VAL A 155 7.97 -4.43 -10.64
C VAL A 155 8.28 -3.50 -11.80
N TYR A 156 9.44 -3.66 -12.45
CA TYR A 156 9.87 -2.85 -13.59
C TYR A 156 8.87 -2.88 -14.75
N GLN A 157 8.43 -4.07 -15.18
CA GLN A 157 7.47 -4.24 -16.27
C GLN A 157 6.08 -3.67 -15.96
N ALA A 158 5.67 -3.62 -14.68
CA ALA A 158 4.40 -3.03 -14.32
C ALA A 158 4.42 -1.50 -14.50
N PHE A 159 5.39 -0.75 -13.97
CA PHE A 159 5.26 0.72 -13.99
C PHE A 159 6.17 1.48 -14.95
N TRP A 160 7.26 0.90 -15.46
CA TRP A 160 8.41 1.73 -15.86
C TRP A 160 8.82 1.64 -17.33
N ASP A 161 8.19 2.49 -18.14
CA ASP A 161 8.73 3.00 -19.41
C ASP A 161 9.11 4.51 -19.34
N ASP A 162 8.93 5.18 -18.19
CA ASP A 162 9.25 6.60 -17.97
C ASP A 162 10.32 6.78 -16.88
N ALA A 163 11.54 7.12 -17.31
CA ALA A 163 12.70 7.30 -16.43
C ALA A 163 12.57 8.47 -15.44
N GLU A 164 11.81 9.53 -15.78
CA GLU A 164 11.58 10.66 -14.87
C GLU A 164 10.63 10.23 -13.76
N PHE A 165 9.57 9.51 -14.10
CA PHE A 165 8.67 8.90 -13.13
C PHE A 165 9.40 7.92 -12.22
N THR A 166 10.29 7.07 -12.75
CA THR A 166 11.11 6.13 -11.96
C THR A 166 11.89 6.85 -10.87
N LYS A 167 12.66 7.88 -11.24
CA LYS A 167 13.49 8.62 -10.30
C LYS A 167 12.65 9.32 -9.22
N ARG A 168 11.52 9.90 -9.60
CA ARG A 168 10.58 10.55 -8.67
C ARG A 168 9.99 9.53 -7.69
N PHE A 169 9.56 8.38 -8.20
CA PHE A 169 9.00 7.31 -7.38
C PHE A 169 10.02 6.72 -6.39
N GLU A 170 11.26 6.47 -6.83
CA GLU A 170 12.33 6.00 -5.95
C GLU A 170 12.60 6.96 -4.79
N THR A 171 12.64 8.26 -5.09
CA THR A 171 12.83 9.31 -4.09
C THR A 171 11.66 9.30 -3.11
N LEU A 172 10.43 9.21 -3.62
CA LEU A 172 9.21 9.26 -2.82
C LEU A 172 9.06 8.02 -1.91
N VAL A 173 9.32 6.81 -2.42
CA VAL A 173 9.24 5.57 -1.64
C VAL A 173 10.29 5.53 -0.53
N ASN A 174 11.45 6.15 -0.73
CA ASN A 174 12.47 6.24 0.30
C ASN A 174 12.26 7.42 1.27
N SER A 175 11.31 8.30 1.02
CA SER A 175 11.05 9.48 1.84
C SER A 175 10.25 9.17 3.13
N PRO A 176 10.23 10.10 4.10
CA PRO A 176 9.34 10.04 5.27
C PRO A 176 7.85 10.08 4.94
N GLU A 177 7.46 10.52 3.74
CA GLU A 177 6.08 10.50 3.26
C GLU A 177 5.56 9.07 3.05
N ASN A 178 6.47 8.10 2.91
CA ASN A 178 6.12 6.69 2.81
C ASN A 178 6.12 5.99 4.19
N CYS A 179 6.25 6.71 5.31
CA CYS A 179 6.51 6.11 6.61
C CYS A 179 5.39 6.37 7.63
N LEU A 180 5.15 5.38 8.48
CA LEU A 180 4.25 5.41 9.63
C LEU A 180 4.95 4.75 10.83
N LEU A 181 4.53 5.12 12.04
CA LEU A 181 4.86 4.34 13.24
C LEU A 181 3.67 3.50 13.66
N LEU A 182 3.91 2.22 13.85
CA LEU A 182 2.90 1.23 14.22
C LEU A 182 3.44 0.33 15.32
N SER A 183 2.53 -0.27 16.09
CA SER A 183 2.87 -1.43 16.90
C SER A 183 2.94 -2.69 16.02
N HIS A 184 3.58 -3.73 16.53
CA HIS A 184 3.89 -4.95 15.78
C HIS A 184 2.70 -5.53 15.00
N TYR A 185 1.54 -5.69 15.65
CA TYR A 185 0.41 -6.36 15.00
C TYR A 185 -0.27 -5.53 13.90
N PRO A 186 -0.59 -4.24 14.11
CA PRO A 186 -1.03 -3.36 13.02
C PRO A 186 -0.04 -3.23 11.87
N HIS A 187 1.26 -3.21 12.14
CA HIS A 187 2.29 -3.20 11.10
C HIS A 187 2.24 -4.47 10.27
N ARG A 188 2.26 -5.63 10.93
CA ARG A 188 2.11 -6.92 10.26
C ARG A 188 0.82 -7.00 9.44
N ASP A 189 -0.29 -6.47 9.95
CA ASP A 189 -1.55 -6.49 9.24
C ASP A 189 -1.57 -5.52 8.04
N LEU A 190 -0.88 -4.38 8.14
CA LEU A 190 -0.63 -3.49 7.00
C LEU A 190 0.14 -4.25 5.92
N ASP A 191 1.28 -4.86 6.25
CA ASP A 191 2.13 -5.63 5.33
C ASP A 191 1.37 -6.76 4.63
N GLN A 192 0.39 -7.34 5.32
CA GLN A 192 -0.48 -8.40 4.83
C GLN A 192 -1.76 -7.89 4.16
N MET A 193 -1.86 -6.60 3.84
CA MET A 193 -3.02 -6.03 3.15
C MET A 193 -4.34 -6.20 3.93
N GLY A 194 -4.29 -6.26 5.26
CA GLY A 194 -5.48 -6.31 6.13
C GLY A 194 -6.16 -4.94 6.27
N TRP A 195 -5.40 -3.87 6.09
CA TRP A 195 -5.90 -2.50 6.01
C TRP A 195 -4.99 -1.62 5.14
N ALA A 196 -5.49 -0.46 4.74
CA ALA A 196 -4.77 0.57 4.00
C ALA A 196 -5.32 1.98 4.36
N ILE A 197 -4.73 3.02 3.77
CA ILE A 197 -5.13 4.41 3.96
C ILE A 197 -5.72 4.94 2.65
N GLU A 198 -6.90 5.53 2.72
CA GLU A 198 -7.45 6.35 1.63
C GLU A 198 -7.13 7.81 1.91
N ALA A 199 -6.51 8.49 0.94
CA ALA A 199 -6.29 9.92 0.98
C ALA A 199 -7.27 10.59 0.01
N ILE A 200 -8.10 11.49 0.53
CA ILE A 200 -9.10 12.25 -0.23
C ILE A 200 -8.71 13.71 -0.21
N GLU A 201 -8.68 14.33 -1.39
CA GLU A 201 -8.37 15.76 -1.51
C GLU A 201 -9.51 16.59 -0.90
N ASN A 202 -9.15 17.50 0.00
CA ASN A 202 -10.05 18.50 0.56
C ASN A 202 -9.82 19.81 -0.19
N VAL A 203 -10.58 19.99 -1.28
CA VAL A 203 -10.45 21.12 -2.22
C VAL A 203 -10.60 22.47 -1.52
N ASP A 204 -11.45 22.55 -0.49
CA ASP A 204 -11.72 23.79 0.24
C ASP A 204 -10.54 24.22 1.14
N GLN A 205 -9.71 23.26 1.55
CA GLN A 205 -8.60 23.48 2.49
C GLN A 205 -7.22 23.31 1.86
N ASP A 206 -7.15 22.98 0.56
CA ASP A 206 -5.91 22.62 -0.14
C ASP A 206 -5.08 21.59 0.65
N THR A 207 -5.78 20.62 1.24
CA THR A 207 -5.20 19.59 2.12
C THR A 207 -5.74 18.21 1.78
N TRP A 208 -5.27 17.18 2.50
CA TRP A 208 -5.70 15.81 2.31
C TRP A 208 -6.30 15.25 3.59
N ASP A 209 -7.44 14.60 3.45
CA ASP A 209 -8.10 13.84 4.50
C ASP A 209 -7.79 12.35 4.37
N TYR A 210 -7.29 11.77 5.45
CA TYR A 210 -6.85 10.37 5.47
C TYR A 210 -7.84 9.51 6.25
N TYR A 211 -8.15 8.33 5.73
CA TYR A 211 -9.12 7.43 6.34
C TYR A 211 -8.60 5.99 6.37
N PHE A 212 -8.86 5.28 7.48
CA PHE A 212 -8.64 3.85 7.53
C PHE A 212 -9.59 3.11 6.59
N VAL A 213 -9.05 2.21 5.76
CA VAL A 213 -9.84 1.25 4.99
C VAL A 213 -9.46 -0.16 5.41
N LYS A 214 -10.43 -0.90 5.96
CA LYS A 214 -10.26 -2.25 6.47
C LYS A 214 -10.80 -3.29 5.51
N PHE A 215 -10.06 -4.39 5.35
CA PHE A 215 -10.42 -5.52 4.49
C PHE A 215 -10.72 -6.81 5.25
N GLY A 216 -10.67 -6.76 6.59
CA GLY A 216 -11.17 -7.82 7.47
C GLY A 216 -10.20 -8.98 7.63
N ARG A 217 -9.36 -8.90 8.68
CA ARG A 217 -8.40 -9.97 8.98
C ARG A 217 -8.09 -10.12 10.47
N LEU A 218 -7.58 -9.05 11.07
CA LEU A 218 -7.28 -8.99 12.49
C LEU A 218 -8.13 -7.87 13.10
N SER A 219 -8.69 -8.15 14.28
CA SER A 219 -9.31 -7.13 15.11
C SER A 219 -8.41 -6.85 16.30
N PHE A 220 -8.05 -5.58 16.48
CA PHE A 220 -7.25 -5.14 17.63
C PHE A 220 -8.14 -4.50 18.70
N PRO A 221 -7.78 -4.63 19.99
CA PRO A 221 -8.41 -3.82 21.02
C PRO A 221 -8.28 -2.33 20.68
N SER A 222 -9.39 -1.59 20.81
CA SER A 222 -9.45 -0.14 20.55
C SER A 222 -9.14 0.27 19.10
N GLU A 223 -9.25 -0.66 18.15
CA GLU A 223 -9.03 -0.34 16.75
C GLU A 223 -10.05 0.68 16.21
N PRO A 224 -9.61 1.65 15.38
CA PRO A 224 -10.52 2.56 14.69
C PRO A 224 -11.56 1.78 13.88
N ALA A 225 -12.79 2.27 13.83
CA ALA A 225 -13.79 1.74 12.90
C ALA A 225 -13.31 1.94 11.45
N ASN A 226 -13.81 1.12 10.52
CA ASN A 226 -13.58 1.35 9.10
C ASN A 226 -14.05 2.77 8.72
N ARG A 227 -13.32 3.46 7.83
CA ARG A 227 -13.54 4.86 7.47
C ARG A 227 -13.37 5.88 8.59
N THR A 228 -12.70 5.50 9.69
CA THR A 228 -12.30 6.50 10.70
C THR A 228 -11.22 7.41 10.13
N ARG A 229 -11.36 8.72 10.33
CA ARG A 229 -10.37 9.72 9.91
C ARG A 229 -9.08 9.59 10.73
N ILE A 230 -7.95 9.55 10.06
CA ILE A 230 -6.61 9.56 10.64
C ILE A 230 -6.18 11.02 10.84
N LYS A 231 -5.61 11.32 12.00
CA LYS A 231 -5.15 12.67 12.37
C LYS A 231 -3.63 12.71 12.47
N PHE A 232 -2.96 12.73 11.32
CA PHE A 232 -1.51 12.98 11.26
C PHE A 232 -1.19 14.40 11.72
N GLY A 233 0.01 14.62 12.29
CA GLY A 233 0.42 15.97 12.67
C GLY A 233 -0.30 16.59 13.86
N VAL A 234 -1.28 15.93 14.49
CA VAL A 234 -2.06 16.55 15.58
C VAL A 234 -1.35 16.41 16.92
N GLU A 235 -0.93 15.19 17.27
CA GLU A 235 -0.23 14.89 18.53
C GLU A 235 1.31 14.99 18.40
N GLY A 236 1.83 15.41 17.24
CA GLY A 236 3.25 15.59 17.00
C GLY A 236 3.91 16.69 17.84
N GLY A 237 5.25 16.68 17.82
CA GLY A 237 6.13 17.60 18.51
C GLY A 237 6.15 19.03 17.94
N PRO A 238 6.95 19.93 18.54
CA PRO A 238 6.97 21.36 18.19
C PRO A 238 7.34 21.65 16.74
N PHE A 239 8.05 20.75 16.06
CA PHE A 239 8.54 20.96 14.70
C PHE A 239 7.80 20.11 13.65
N LYS A 240 6.69 19.45 14.04
CA LYS A 240 5.90 18.56 13.17
C LYS A 240 5.50 19.15 11.81
N SER A 241 5.28 20.47 11.72
CA SER A 241 4.89 21.13 10.48
C SER A 241 6.01 21.21 9.43
N ALA A 242 7.27 20.98 9.84
CA ALA A 242 8.41 20.89 8.94
C ALA A 242 8.57 19.49 8.31
N ILE A 243 7.76 18.52 8.74
CA ILE A 243 7.86 17.13 8.31
C ILE A 243 6.67 16.84 7.39
N PRO A 244 6.91 16.29 6.18
CA PRO A 244 5.83 16.08 5.23
C PRO A 244 4.87 14.98 5.72
N MET A 245 3.59 15.18 5.41
CA MET A 245 2.53 14.21 5.67
C MET A 245 2.70 12.98 4.79
N PRO A 246 2.05 11.85 5.13
CA PRO A 246 2.04 10.68 4.27
C PRO A 246 1.60 11.02 2.83
N SER A 247 2.31 10.53 1.83
CA SER A 247 2.03 10.87 0.43
C SER A 247 0.64 10.36 0.03
N PRO A 248 -0.28 11.22 -0.44
CA PRO A 248 -1.60 10.79 -0.91
C PRO A 248 -1.50 9.79 -2.05
N PHE A 249 -0.53 9.97 -2.94
CA PHE A 249 -0.24 9.06 -4.04
C PHE A 249 0.12 7.66 -3.53
N LEU A 250 1.05 7.54 -2.59
CA LEU A 250 1.46 6.23 -2.04
C LEU A 250 0.34 5.58 -1.22
N CYS A 251 -0.41 6.35 -0.43
CA CYS A 251 -1.59 5.86 0.28
C CYS A 251 -2.60 5.24 -0.68
N ASN A 252 -2.98 5.97 -1.73
CA ASN A 252 -3.98 5.52 -2.69
C ASN A 252 -3.47 4.41 -3.60
N LEU A 253 -2.16 4.39 -3.94
CA LEU A 253 -1.54 3.27 -4.64
C LEU A 253 -1.64 1.99 -3.81
N ARG A 254 -1.22 2.05 -2.53
CA ARG A 254 -1.35 0.93 -1.59
C ARG A 254 -2.79 0.45 -1.48
N LEU A 255 -3.74 1.38 -1.37
CA LEU A 255 -5.16 1.07 -1.28
C LEU A 255 -5.70 0.38 -2.53
N ALA A 256 -5.38 0.90 -3.72
CA ALA A 256 -5.84 0.34 -4.99
C ALA A 256 -5.40 -1.12 -5.15
N ILE A 257 -4.12 -1.38 -4.91
CA ILE A 257 -3.56 -2.74 -4.99
C ILE A 257 -4.19 -3.65 -3.92
N THR A 258 -4.30 -3.17 -2.69
CA THR A 258 -4.95 -3.91 -1.60
C THR A 258 -6.39 -4.29 -1.96
N LYS A 259 -7.18 -3.36 -2.53
CA LYS A 259 -8.54 -3.62 -3.00
C LYS A 259 -8.56 -4.72 -4.05
N VAL A 260 -7.71 -4.65 -5.08
CA VAL A 260 -7.66 -5.66 -6.14
C VAL A 260 -7.29 -7.03 -5.58
N MET A 261 -6.23 -7.11 -4.76
CA MET A 261 -5.75 -8.36 -4.18
C MET A 261 -6.81 -9.03 -3.29
N ARG A 262 -7.53 -8.25 -2.47
CA ARG A 262 -8.58 -8.76 -1.58
C ARG A 262 -9.85 -9.13 -2.33
N LEU A 263 -10.30 -8.29 -3.26
CA LEU A 263 -11.55 -8.54 -4.00
C LEU A 263 -11.41 -9.72 -4.99
N SER A 264 -10.20 -10.00 -5.49
CA SER A 264 -9.94 -11.13 -6.38
C SER A 264 -9.71 -12.46 -5.65
N GLY A 265 -9.54 -12.45 -4.32
CA GLY A 265 -9.14 -13.64 -3.56
C GLY A 265 -7.63 -13.96 -3.64
N ALA A 266 -6.86 -13.18 -4.40
CA ALA A 266 -5.42 -13.40 -4.56
C ALA A 266 -4.66 -13.22 -3.24
N ALA A 267 -5.10 -12.31 -2.38
CA ALA A 267 -4.53 -12.11 -1.05
C ALA A 267 -4.65 -13.36 -0.16
N GLU A 268 -5.81 -14.01 -0.15
CA GLU A 268 -6.10 -15.22 0.62
C GLU A 268 -5.28 -16.40 0.10
N VAL A 269 -5.13 -16.50 -1.22
CA VAL A 269 -4.24 -17.49 -1.85
C VAL A 269 -2.80 -17.31 -1.40
N VAL A 270 -2.25 -16.09 -1.50
CA VAL A 270 -0.87 -15.79 -1.07
C VAL A 270 -0.68 -16.07 0.42
N GLU A 271 -1.69 -15.78 1.23
CA GLU A 271 -1.67 -16.06 2.66
C GLU A 271 -1.67 -17.55 2.98
N SER A 272 -2.42 -18.36 2.23
CA SER A 272 -2.44 -19.83 2.43
C SER A 272 -1.03 -20.45 2.29
N TRP A 273 -0.17 -19.86 1.46
CA TRP A 273 1.22 -20.31 1.30
C TRP A 273 2.12 -20.03 2.50
N LYS A 274 1.70 -19.19 3.46
CA LYS A 274 2.52 -18.87 4.65
C LYS A 274 2.68 -20.06 5.60
N ASP A 275 1.68 -20.92 5.70
CA ASP A 275 1.70 -22.06 6.60
C ASP A 275 2.31 -23.32 5.94
N ASP A 276 2.29 -23.40 4.60
CA ASP A 276 2.81 -24.53 3.83
C ASP A 276 4.34 -24.70 3.89
N TYR A 277 5.08 -23.69 4.37
CA TYR A 277 6.54 -23.66 4.26
C TYR A 277 7.26 -23.04 5.47
N ASN A 278 6.82 -23.28 6.69
CA ASN A 278 7.58 -22.86 7.89
C ASN A 278 8.85 -23.71 8.16
N ASP A 279 9.07 -24.83 7.45
CA ASP A 279 10.25 -25.68 7.60
C ASP A 279 11.18 -25.64 6.36
N GLY A 280 12.25 -24.85 6.46
CA GLY A 280 13.45 -24.97 5.62
C GLY A 280 13.88 -23.70 4.86
N PRO A 281 15.09 -23.70 4.25
CA PRO A 281 15.66 -22.57 3.51
C PRO A 281 14.90 -22.19 2.21
N LYS A 282 13.71 -22.77 1.99
CA LYS A 282 12.81 -22.53 0.85
C LYS A 282 11.47 -21.90 1.28
N ALA A 283 11.38 -21.41 2.52
CA ALA A 283 10.19 -20.77 3.07
C ALA A 283 9.81 -19.49 2.30
N ILE A 284 8.60 -19.44 1.74
CA ILE A 284 8.06 -18.26 1.02
C ILE A 284 8.11 -16.98 1.88
N SER A 285 7.97 -17.13 3.21
CA SER A 285 8.04 -16.04 4.19
C SER A 285 9.41 -15.35 4.25
N GLY A 286 10.50 -16.05 3.90
CA GLY A 286 11.84 -15.46 3.80
C GLY A 286 12.25 -15.06 2.38
N VAL A 287 11.35 -15.21 1.40
CA VAL A 287 11.73 -15.35 -0.02
C VAL A 287 10.84 -14.55 -0.99
N LEU A 288 9.70 -14.00 -0.58
CA LEU A 288 8.88 -13.10 -1.41
C LEU A 288 9.53 -11.72 -1.58
N GLY A 289 9.70 -11.27 -2.83
CA GLY A 289 10.52 -10.10 -3.19
C GLY A 289 11.85 -10.42 -3.86
N HIS A 290 12.14 -11.69 -4.14
CA HIS A 290 13.22 -12.10 -5.05
C HIS A 290 12.62 -12.44 -6.44
N PRO A 291 13.25 -12.02 -7.56
CA PRO A 291 12.69 -12.22 -8.91
C PRO A 291 12.27 -13.66 -9.22
N TYR A 292 13.08 -14.63 -8.79
CA TYR A 292 12.80 -16.05 -9.05
C TYR A 292 11.53 -16.57 -8.36
N THR A 293 11.13 -15.97 -7.25
CA THR A 293 10.07 -16.50 -6.38
C THR A 293 8.75 -15.77 -6.54
N ASP A 294 8.81 -14.49 -6.91
CA ASP A 294 7.66 -13.79 -7.47
C ASP A 294 7.16 -14.54 -8.72
N MET A 295 8.06 -15.08 -9.56
CA MET A 295 7.71 -15.92 -10.72
C MET A 295 7.00 -17.24 -10.31
N VAL A 296 7.47 -17.91 -9.26
CA VAL A 296 6.87 -19.17 -8.75
C VAL A 296 5.51 -18.91 -8.10
N ALA A 297 5.38 -17.80 -7.37
CA ALA A 297 4.13 -17.34 -6.79
C ALA A 297 3.10 -17.02 -7.89
N MET A 298 3.50 -16.30 -8.94
CA MET A 298 2.66 -16.02 -10.11
C MET A 298 2.13 -17.29 -10.76
N GLY A 299 2.99 -18.26 -11.09
CA GLY A 299 2.55 -19.50 -11.72
C GLY A 299 1.58 -20.33 -10.86
N ARG A 300 1.65 -20.20 -9.53
CA ARG A 300 0.67 -20.82 -8.62
C ARG A 300 -0.65 -20.05 -8.57
N LEU A 301 -0.58 -18.72 -8.54
CA LEU A 301 -1.75 -17.85 -8.59
C LEU A 301 -2.55 -18.12 -9.88
N ASP A 302 -1.86 -18.19 -11.02
CA ASP A 302 -2.45 -18.51 -12.33
C ASP A 302 -3.12 -19.89 -12.34
N ALA A 303 -2.48 -20.90 -11.76
CA ALA A 303 -3.04 -22.25 -11.69
C ALA A 303 -4.32 -22.32 -10.82
N GLN A 304 -4.35 -21.60 -9.70
CA GLN A 304 -5.48 -21.62 -8.77
C GLN A 304 -6.63 -20.71 -9.22
N LEU A 305 -6.34 -19.51 -9.72
CA LEU A 305 -7.37 -18.60 -10.24
C LEU A 305 -7.87 -19.05 -11.62
N GLY A 306 -6.99 -19.61 -12.46
CA GLY A 306 -7.37 -20.15 -13.77
C GLY A 306 -8.28 -21.38 -13.69
N SER A 307 -8.11 -22.25 -12.68
CA SER A 307 -9.00 -23.40 -12.47
C SER A 307 -10.41 -23.03 -12.00
N SER A 308 -10.60 -21.82 -11.45
CA SER A 308 -11.91 -21.27 -11.08
C SER A 308 -12.71 -20.70 -12.27
N ILE A 309 -12.07 -20.43 -13.41
CA ILE A 309 -12.73 -19.83 -14.58
C ILE A 309 -13.34 -20.91 -15.49
N TYR A 310 -12.90 -22.16 -15.36
CA TYR A 310 -13.35 -23.32 -16.14
C TYR A 310 -14.22 -24.31 -15.37
N SER A 311 -14.73 -23.95 -14.18
CA SER A 311 -15.68 -24.76 -13.41
C SER A 311 -17.07 -24.13 -13.34
#